data_AF-A0A9P5EIQ0-F1
#
_entry.id   AF-A0A9P5EIQ0-F1
#
_cell.length_a   1.000
_cell.length_b   1.000
_cell.length_c   1.000
_cell.angle_alpha   90.00
_cell.angle_beta   90.00
_cell.angle_gamma   90.00
#
_symmetry.space_group_name_H-M   'P 1'
#
loop_
_entity.id
_entity.type
_entity.pdbx_description
1 polymer ?
#
loop_
_entity_poly.entity_id
_entity_poly.type
_entity_poly.pdbx_seq_one_letter_code
_entity_poly.pdbx_strand_id
1 'polypeptide(L)'
;MSTNIDVSEEVTRILDSLSHKGVLREQLADERIKSQLLPHQRVAIDFVSRTETGTLSPNLSLWRYVDMGEDSYHQHIITGSKSATAQQVKGGIIADEMGLGKSLIMLSAIAGSFDRAAKHARWNKNDSNRDEVHAGATLIVVPSPLLIDNWIAEVRNIVFSSWKKTLDLAKKLLASNDINSYLIHGSLAISERAKILKEFHSLGGANVLLMTLGTGGVGLNLANATRIYLLEPQWNPSIELQAIGRAFRLGQEQQVMVIRYIMKETIEDTNVLQRQERKLQLADGGFLQKPQSFSSERAEAISEIFGVNLRN
;
A
#
# COMPACT_ATOMS: atom_id res chain seq x y z
N MET A 1 -39.76 -32.37 10.02
CA MET A 1 -39.35 -31.55 8.86
C MET A 1 -39.05 -30.16 9.40
N SER A 2 -37.80 -29.94 9.79
CA SER A 2 -37.36 -28.63 10.30
C SER A 2 -36.72 -27.89 9.14
N THR A 3 -37.40 -26.87 8.63
CA THR A 3 -36.83 -25.93 7.67
C THR A 3 -35.75 -25.14 8.37
N ASN A 4 -34.49 -25.57 8.23
CA ASN A 4 -33.35 -24.68 8.41
C ASN A 4 -33.48 -23.60 7.33
N ILE A 5 -34.10 -22.49 7.70
CA ILE A 5 -33.99 -21.25 6.94
C ILE A 5 -32.52 -20.88 7.05
N ASP A 6 -31.82 -20.92 5.92
CA ASP A 6 -30.43 -20.52 5.83
C ASP A 6 -30.39 -19.01 6.13
N VAL A 7 -30.02 -18.68 7.37
CA VAL A 7 -29.89 -17.30 7.86
C VAL A 7 -28.96 -16.50 6.93
N SER A 8 -28.02 -17.17 6.26
CA SER A 8 -27.17 -16.57 5.24
C SER A 8 -27.96 -16.07 4.03
N GLU A 9 -28.90 -16.86 3.48
CA GLU A 9 -29.73 -16.45 2.34
C GLU A 9 -30.69 -15.33 2.70
N GLU A 10 -31.24 -15.33 3.92
CA GLU A 10 -32.16 -14.29 4.39
C GLU A 10 -31.43 -12.97 4.66
N VAL A 11 -30.24 -13.02 5.27
CA VAL A 11 -29.35 -11.85 5.40
C VAL A 11 -28.90 -11.35 4.03
N THR A 12 -28.55 -12.24 3.10
CA THR A 12 -28.17 -11.87 1.73
C THR A 12 -29.33 -11.21 0.99
N ARG A 13 -30.56 -11.70 1.15
CA ARG A 13 -31.78 -11.05 0.61
C ARG A 13 -32.04 -9.69 1.23
N ILE A 14 -31.88 -9.55 2.54
CA ILE A 14 -32.06 -8.26 3.23
C ILE A 14 -31.00 -7.27 2.74
N LEU A 15 -29.74 -7.68 2.65
CA LEU A 15 -28.64 -6.88 2.11
C LEU A 15 -28.84 -6.53 0.62
N ASP A 16 -29.36 -7.45 -0.19
CA ASP A 16 -29.74 -7.20 -1.59
C ASP A 16 -30.96 -6.28 -1.71
N SER A 17 -31.90 -6.34 -0.78
CA SER A 17 -33.06 -5.43 -0.72
C SER A 17 -32.70 -4.03 -0.24
N LEU A 18 -31.63 -3.92 0.56
CA LEU A 18 -30.97 -2.67 0.93
C LEU A 18 -29.98 -2.21 -0.14
N SER A 19 -29.58 -3.10 -1.06
CA SER A 19 -28.72 -2.74 -2.17
C SER A 19 -29.50 -1.80 -3.09
N HIS A 20 -29.10 -0.53 -3.04
CA HIS A 20 -29.65 0.56 -3.83
C HIS A 20 -29.26 0.41 -5.31
N LYS A 21 -29.63 -0.71 -5.95
CA LYS A 21 -29.42 -0.98 -7.37
C LYS A 21 -30.01 0.17 -8.18
N GLY A 22 -29.12 1.03 -8.71
CA GLY A 22 -29.46 2.16 -9.59
C GLY A 22 -29.26 3.57 -9.02
N VAL A 23 -28.95 3.76 -7.73
CA VAL A 23 -28.77 5.11 -7.14
C VAL A 23 -27.30 5.54 -7.06
N LEU A 24 -26.44 4.58 -6.71
CA LEU A 24 -25.00 4.75 -6.67
C LEU A 24 -24.38 4.40 -8.02
N ARG A 25 -23.32 5.10 -8.40
CA ARG A 25 -22.59 4.89 -9.64
C ARG A 25 -21.22 4.31 -9.35
N GLU A 26 -20.71 3.49 -10.27
CA GLU A 26 -19.29 3.17 -10.23
C GLU A 26 -18.47 4.43 -10.47
N GLN A 27 -17.79 4.92 -9.43
CA GLN A 27 -16.83 6.00 -9.58
C GLN A 27 -15.44 5.42 -9.86
N LEU A 28 -14.74 6.00 -10.83
CA LEU A 28 -13.34 5.67 -11.06
C LEU A 28 -12.50 6.07 -9.84
N ALA A 29 -11.51 5.24 -9.53
CA ALA A 29 -10.52 5.60 -8.52
C ALA A 29 -9.77 6.86 -8.99
N ASP A 30 -9.31 7.64 -8.02
CA ASP A 30 -8.37 8.71 -8.29
C ASP A 30 -7.10 8.16 -8.97
N GLU A 31 -6.52 8.90 -9.90
CA GLU A 31 -5.33 8.48 -10.67
C GLU A 31 -4.12 8.13 -9.80
N ARG A 32 -4.06 8.64 -8.56
CA ARG A 32 -3.04 8.29 -7.56
C ARG A 32 -3.15 6.83 -7.09
N ILE A 33 -4.30 6.19 -7.26
CA ILE A 33 -4.54 4.80 -6.90
C ILE A 33 -4.26 3.91 -8.11
N LYS A 34 -3.09 3.28 -8.11
CA LYS A 34 -2.68 2.35 -9.19
C LYS A 34 -3.36 0.99 -9.14
N SER A 35 -4.00 0.65 -8.03
CA SER A 35 -4.67 -0.64 -7.85
C SER A 35 -6.01 -0.66 -8.58
N GLN A 36 -6.30 -1.72 -9.32
CA GLN A 36 -7.60 -1.89 -9.96
C GLN A 36 -8.68 -2.16 -8.90
N LEU A 37 -9.68 -1.28 -8.85
CA LEU A 37 -10.83 -1.45 -7.95
C LEU A 37 -11.89 -2.35 -8.56
N LEU A 38 -12.44 -3.22 -7.72
CA LEU A 38 -13.60 -4.05 -8.04
C LEU A 38 -14.88 -3.20 -8.10
N PRO A 39 -15.93 -3.64 -8.84
CA PRO A 39 -17.16 -2.87 -9.01
C PRO A 39 -17.81 -2.42 -7.70
N HIS A 40 -17.91 -3.31 -6.71
CA HIS A 40 -18.48 -2.97 -5.40
C HIS A 40 -17.67 -1.91 -4.64
N GLN A 41 -16.34 -1.91 -4.81
CA GLN A 41 -15.46 -0.91 -4.19
C GLN A 41 -15.67 0.47 -4.81
N ARG A 42 -15.91 0.54 -6.13
CA ARG A 42 -16.23 1.79 -6.84
C ARG A 42 -17.56 2.38 -6.41
N VAL A 43 -18.56 1.51 -6.20
CA VAL A 43 -19.87 1.90 -5.65
C VAL A 43 -19.72 2.42 -4.22
N ALA A 44 -18.90 1.76 -3.40
CA ALA A 44 -18.63 2.20 -2.03
C ALA A 44 -17.94 3.58 -1.99
N ILE A 45 -17.04 3.87 -2.94
CA ILE A 45 -16.40 5.20 -3.05
C ILE A 45 -17.42 6.29 -3.39
N ASP A 46 -18.33 6.04 -4.34
CA ASP A 46 -19.40 7.00 -4.67
C ASP A 46 -20.31 7.26 -3.47
N PHE A 47 -20.62 6.21 -2.69
CA PHE A 47 -21.36 6.36 -1.43
C PHE A 47 -20.61 7.26 -0.44
N VAL A 48 -19.35 6.97 -0.13
CA VAL A 48 -18.53 7.78 0.79
C VAL A 48 -18.46 9.22 0.31
N SER A 49 -18.15 9.44 -0.96
CA SER A 49 -18.04 10.77 -1.57
C SER A 49 -19.32 11.59 -1.38
N ARG A 50 -20.49 10.99 -1.68
CA ARG A 50 -21.80 11.67 -1.56
C ARG A 50 -22.22 11.92 -0.11
N THR A 51 -21.93 10.97 0.79
CA THR A 51 -22.20 11.17 2.23
C THR A 51 -21.39 12.34 2.78
N GLU A 52 -20.14 12.53 2.33
CA GLU A 52 -19.30 13.63 2.79
C GLU A 52 -19.67 14.99 2.20
N THR A 53 -20.09 15.03 0.93
CA THR A 53 -20.53 16.27 0.28
C THR A 53 -21.96 16.65 0.67
N GLY A 54 -22.75 15.73 1.23
CA GLY A 54 -24.16 15.93 1.53
C GLY A 54 -25.06 15.86 0.29
N THR A 55 -24.58 15.29 -0.83
CA THR A 55 -25.32 15.18 -2.09
C THR A 55 -26.02 13.83 -2.24
N LEU A 56 -26.47 13.24 -1.13
CA LEU A 56 -27.17 11.96 -1.14
C LEU A 56 -28.57 12.12 -1.72
N SER A 57 -28.95 11.18 -2.58
CA SER A 57 -30.32 11.12 -3.11
C SER A 57 -31.33 10.88 -1.98
N PRO A 58 -32.58 11.35 -2.10
CA PRO A 58 -33.62 11.14 -1.08
C PRO A 58 -33.82 9.66 -0.69
N ASN A 59 -33.59 8.74 -1.63
CA ASN A 59 -33.69 7.29 -1.40
C ASN A 59 -32.59 6.73 -0.48
N LEU A 60 -31.48 7.45 -0.31
CA LEU A 60 -30.37 7.14 0.60
C LEU A 60 -30.40 8.00 1.87
N SER A 61 -31.34 8.93 1.95
CA SER A 61 -31.50 9.81 3.10
C SER A 61 -32.08 9.03 4.28
N LEU A 62 -31.51 9.24 5.45
CA LEU A 62 -32.12 8.77 6.71
C LEU A 62 -33.34 9.61 7.11
N TRP A 63 -33.68 10.65 6.36
CA TRP A 63 -34.86 11.49 6.55
C TRP A 63 -35.87 11.27 5.45
N ARG A 64 -37.11 10.96 5.82
CA ARG A 64 -38.27 10.86 4.94
C ARG A 64 -39.14 12.09 5.10
N TYR A 65 -39.50 12.74 4.00
CA TYR A 65 -40.49 13.82 4.01
C TYR A 65 -41.90 13.24 4.22
N VAL A 66 -42.65 13.83 5.14
CA VAL A 66 -44.04 13.49 5.44
C VAL A 66 -44.88 14.73 5.18
N ASP A 67 -45.73 14.64 4.16
CA ASP A 67 -46.66 15.72 3.80
C ASP A 67 -47.93 15.60 4.65
N MET A 68 -48.23 16.66 5.40
CA MET A 68 -49.43 16.81 6.22
C MET A 68 -50.10 18.17 5.97
N GLY A 69 -49.82 18.80 4.82
CA GLY A 69 -50.26 20.17 4.55
C GLY A 69 -49.46 21.20 5.35
N GLU A 70 -50.12 21.93 6.26
CA GLU A 70 -49.46 22.98 7.07
C GLU A 70 -48.42 22.42 8.06
N ASP A 71 -48.59 21.18 8.50
CA ASP A 71 -47.71 20.51 9.47
C ASP A 71 -46.70 19.56 8.81
N SER A 72 -46.25 19.85 7.59
CA SER A 72 -45.24 19.00 6.91
C SER A 72 -43.92 18.94 7.71
N TYR A 73 -43.34 17.73 7.81
CA TYR A 73 -42.08 17.52 8.52
C TYR A 73 -41.22 16.42 7.91
N HIS A 74 -39.94 16.41 8.26
CA HIS A 74 -39.03 15.32 7.98
C HIS A 74 -38.97 14.38 9.18
N GLN A 75 -39.14 13.08 8.94
CA GLN A 75 -39.03 12.05 9.95
C GLN A 75 -37.76 11.23 9.74
N HIS A 76 -36.95 11.06 10.78
CA HIS A 76 -35.79 10.19 10.73
C HIS A 76 -36.22 8.72 10.73
N ILE A 77 -35.74 7.93 9.77
CA ILE A 77 -36.20 6.55 9.50
C ILE A 77 -35.91 5.61 10.68
N ILE A 78 -34.77 5.77 11.35
CA ILE A 78 -34.35 4.88 12.45
C ILE A 78 -34.94 5.32 13.80
N THR A 79 -34.64 6.55 14.23
CA THR A 79 -35.05 7.08 15.54
C THR A 79 -36.51 7.56 15.60
N GLY A 80 -37.14 7.82 14.45
CA GLY A 80 -38.50 8.39 14.38
C GLY A 80 -38.59 9.88 14.71
N SER A 81 -37.46 10.58 14.95
CA SER A 81 -37.45 12.00 15.31
C SER A 81 -38.02 12.88 14.19
N LYS A 82 -38.72 13.95 14.56
CA LYS A 82 -39.32 14.91 13.62
C LYS A 82 -38.49 16.19 13.56
N SER A 83 -38.30 16.73 12.38
CA SER A 83 -37.60 17.99 12.15
C SER A 83 -38.26 18.75 11.00
N ALA A 84 -38.26 20.08 11.05
CA ALA A 84 -38.66 20.90 9.91
C ALA A 84 -37.71 20.72 8.72
N THR A 85 -36.42 20.50 8.98
CA THR A 85 -35.39 20.33 7.94
C THR A 85 -34.68 18.97 8.07
N ALA A 86 -34.40 18.33 6.93
CA ALA A 86 -33.58 17.14 6.87
C ALA A 86 -32.09 17.50 7.07
N GLN A 87 -31.61 17.43 8.31
CA GLN A 87 -30.18 17.55 8.57
C GLN A 87 -29.49 16.23 8.21
N GLN A 88 -28.98 16.17 6.99
CA GLN A 88 -28.14 15.07 6.51
C GLN A 88 -26.87 14.99 7.37
N VAL A 89 -26.62 13.82 7.95
CA VAL A 89 -25.35 13.53 8.62
C VAL A 89 -24.30 13.33 7.55
N LYS A 90 -23.17 14.02 7.67
CA LYS A 90 -22.03 13.83 6.78
C LYS A 90 -21.17 12.66 7.26
N GLY A 91 -20.61 11.91 6.32
CA GLY A 91 -19.77 10.75 6.57
C GLY A 91 -20.58 9.45 6.70
N GLY A 92 -19.90 8.37 7.10
CA GLY A 92 -20.51 7.05 7.18
C GLY A 92 -19.54 5.98 7.67
N ILE A 93 -20.04 4.77 7.84
CA ILE A 93 -19.26 3.60 8.25
C ILE A 93 -19.24 2.60 7.10
N ILE A 94 -18.04 2.15 6.70
CA ILE A 94 -17.89 1.04 5.77
C ILE A 94 -17.78 -0.25 6.60
N ALA A 95 -18.88 -1.01 6.60
CA ALA A 95 -19.05 -2.21 7.42
C ALA A 95 -19.20 -3.50 6.58
N ASP A 96 -18.72 -3.50 5.34
CA ASP A 96 -18.70 -4.66 4.47
C ASP A 96 -18.00 -5.87 5.13
N GLU A 97 -18.25 -7.08 4.63
CA GLU A 97 -17.56 -8.29 5.08
C GLU A 97 -16.02 -8.18 5.04
N MET A 98 -15.36 -8.99 5.87
CA MET A 98 -13.91 -9.07 5.91
C MET A 98 -13.35 -9.49 4.55
N GLY A 99 -12.24 -8.89 4.12
CA GLY A 99 -11.60 -9.20 2.84
C GLY A 99 -12.14 -8.44 1.62
N LEU A 100 -13.25 -7.70 1.72
CA LEU A 100 -13.82 -6.94 0.59
C LEU A 100 -13.04 -5.67 0.18
N GLY A 101 -11.91 -5.40 0.85
CA GLY A 101 -11.02 -4.29 0.50
C GLY A 101 -11.41 -2.94 1.09
N LYS A 102 -12.03 -2.91 2.27
CA LYS A 102 -12.41 -1.68 3.00
C LYS A 102 -11.26 -0.67 3.12
N SER A 103 -10.04 -1.13 3.40
CA SER A 103 -8.85 -0.26 3.46
C SER A 103 -8.57 0.41 2.12
N LEU A 104 -8.72 -0.32 1.02
CA LEU A 104 -8.53 0.21 -0.32
C LEU A 104 -9.63 1.19 -0.71
N ILE A 105 -10.88 0.93 -0.31
CA ILE A 105 -12.01 1.88 -0.44
C ILE A 105 -11.68 3.18 0.29
N MET A 106 -11.25 3.10 1.55
CA MET A 106 -10.88 4.27 2.37
C MET A 106 -9.73 5.07 1.75
N LEU A 107 -8.62 4.43 1.39
CA LEU A 107 -7.48 5.11 0.77
C LEU A 107 -7.87 5.79 -0.55
N SER A 108 -8.74 5.15 -1.33
CA SER A 108 -9.23 5.71 -2.59
C SER A 108 -10.13 6.92 -2.37
N ALA A 109 -10.99 6.90 -1.35
CA ALA A 109 -11.81 8.04 -0.95
C ALA A 109 -10.95 9.22 -0.47
N ILE A 110 -9.91 8.97 0.33
CA ILE A 110 -8.95 10.01 0.75
C ILE A 110 -8.30 10.64 -0.47
N ALA A 111 -7.74 9.81 -1.36
CA ALA A 111 -7.06 10.29 -2.56
C ALA A 111 -8.00 11.18 -3.39
N GLY A 112 -9.23 10.71 -3.67
CA GLY A 112 -10.23 11.48 -4.42
C GLY A 112 -10.69 12.77 -3.73
N SER A 113 -10.53 12.89 -2.42
CA SER A 113 -10.91 14.09 -1.66
C SER A 113 -9.87 15.22 -1.70
N PHE A 114 -8.64 14.93 -2.11
CA PHE A 114 -7.49 15.82 -1.90
C PHE A 114 -7.64 17.18 -2.60
N ASP A 115 -8.18 17.21 -3.81
CA ASP A 115 -8.34 18.47 -4.57
C ASP A 115 -9.39 19.37 -3.92
N ARG A 116 -10.46 18.78 -3.39
CA ARG A 116 -11.49 19.47 -2.62
C ARG A 116 -10.92 20.00 -1.31
N ALA A 117 -10.12 19.19 -0.61
CA ALA A 117 -9.44 19.60 0.61
C ALA A 117 -8.48 20.78 0.36
N ALA A 118 -7.69 20.72 -0.73
CA ALA A 118 -6.79 21.80 -1.14
C ALA A 118 -7.54 23.09 -1.51
N LYS A 119 -8.69 22.99 -2.20
CA LYS A 119 -9.56 24.15 -2.49
C LYS A 119 -10.14 24.77 -1.22
N HIS A 120 -10.63 23.96 -0.28
CA HIS A 120 -11.15 24.45 1.00
C HIS A 120 -10.07 25.15 1.84
N ALA A 121 -8.88 24.55 1.90
CA ALA A 121 -7.71 25.14 2.55
C ALA A 121 -7.36 26.51 1.94
N ARG A 122 -7.40 26.65 0.60
CA ARG A 122 -7.15 27.93 -0.07
C ARG A 122 -8.25 28.97 0.17
N TRP A 123 -9.52 28.55 0.21
CA TRP A 123 -10.65 29.45 0.48
C TRP A 123 -10.55 30.11 1.86
N ASN A 124 -10.14 29.36 2.88
CA ASN A 124 -9.95 29.88 4.24
C ASN A 124 -8.73 30.81 4.40
N LYS A 125 -7.79 30.88 3.44
CA LYS A 125 -6.65 31.81 3.50
C LYS A 125 -7.03 33.29 3.34
N ASN A 126 -8.23 33.58 2.83
CA ASN A 126 -8.73 34.95 2.76
C ASN A 126 -9.20 35.49 4.12
N ASP A 127 -9.26 34.64 5.16
CA ASP A 127 -9.50 35.04 6.54
C ASP A 127 -8.13 35.33 7.20
N SER A 128 -7.76 36.61 7.23
CA SER A 128 -6.39 37.10 7.45
C SER A 128 -5.82 36.91 8.87
N ASN A 129 -6.48 36.13 9.73
CA ASN A 129 -6.20 36.05 11.15
C ASN A 129 -6.00 34.63 11.70
N ARG A 130 -5.73 33.63 10.85
CA ARG A 130 -5.42 32.25 11.28
C ARG A 130 -4.13 31.76 10.66
N ASP A 131 -3.13 31.47 11.50
CA ASP A 131 -1.89 30.80 11.10
C ASP A 131 -2.13 29.33 10.67
N GLU A 132 -3.28 28.76 11.06
CA GLU A 132 -3.67 27.40 10.74
C GLU A 132 -4.78 27.35 9.68
N VAL A 133 -4.48 26.66 8.59
CA VAL A 133 -5.42 26.45 7.48
C VAL A 133 -6.17 25.16 7.71
N HIS A 134 -7.45 25.25 8.11
CA HIS A 134 -8.30 24.06 8.20
C HIS A 134 -8.65 23.55 6.79
N ALA A 135 -8.37 22.27 6.53
CA ALA A 135 -8.80 21.57 5.34
C ALA A 135 -10.12 20.83 5.64
N GLY A 136 -11.08 20.89 4.70
CA GLY A 136 -12.23 20.00 4.72
C GLY A 136 -11.75 18.60 4.34
N ALA A 137 -11.50 17.75 5.34
CA ALA A 137 -10.91 16.44 5.16
C ALA A 137 -11.81 15.33 5.69
N THR A 138 -11.71 14.15 5.08
CA THR A 138 -12.26 12.90 5.61
C THR A 138 -11.52 12.53 6.90
N LEU A 139 -12.20 12.53 8.05
CA LEU A 139 -11.65 12.01 9.30
C LEU A 139 -11.76 10.49 9.31
N ILE A 140 -10.63 9.80 9.33
CA ILE A 140 -10.59 8.34 9.48
C ILE A 140 -10.16 8.01 10.90
N VAL A 141 -11.04 7.34 11.63
CA VAL A 141 -10.72 6.78 12.94
C VAL A 141 -10.34 5.32 12.74
N VAL A 142 -9.06 5.02 12.96
CA VAL A 142 -8.53 3.66 12.89
C VAL A 142 -8.00 3.29 14.28
N PRO A 143 -8.32 2.09 14.82
CA PRO A 143 -7.63 1.61 16.00
C PRO A 143 -6.13 1.42 15.68
N SER A 144 -5.31 2.38 16.11
CA SER A 144 -3.86 2.45 15.84
C SER A 144 -3.12 1.13 16.06
N PRO A 145 -3.36 0.37 17.15
CA PRO A 145 -2.58 -0.84 17.44
C PRO A 145 -2.86 -2.01 16.49
N LEU A 146 -4.03 -2.02 15.83
CA LEU A 146 -4.47 -3.17 15.02
C LEU A 146 -4.17 -3.01 13.53
N LEU A 147 -3.91 -1.79 13.06
CA LEU A 147 -3.72 -1.53 11.63
C LEU A 147 -2.38 -0.86 11.35
N ILE A 148 -2.04 0.22 12.07
CA ILE A 148 -0.78 0.94 11.82
C ILE A 148 0.41 0.11 12.28
N ASP A 149 0.34 -0.43 13.50
CA ASP A 149 1.44 -1.26 14.03
C ASP A 149 1.61 -2.55 13.24
N ASN A 150 0.49 -3.14 12.76
CA ASN A 150 0.54 -4.31 11.90
C ASN A 150 1.14 -3.99 10.52
N TRP A 151 0.73 -2.90 9.87
CA TRP A 151 1.33 -2.48 8.60
C TRP A 151 2.81 -2.13 8.75
N ILE A 152 3.19 -1.47 9.85
CA ILE A 152 4.59 -1.17 10.16
C ILE A 152 5.38 -2.46 10.42
N ALA A 153 4.79 -3.43 11.13
CA ALA A 153 5.42 -4.73 11.41
C ALA A 153 5.56 -5.60 10.16
N GLU A 154 4.65 -5.45 9.19
CA GLU A 154 4.72 -6.09 7.87
C GLU A 154 5.81 -5.44 6.98
N VAL A 155 6.15 -4.17 7.19
CA VAL A 155 7.21 -3.51 6.41
C VAL A 155 8.59 -3.79 7.01
N ARG A 156 9.30 -4.75 6.40
CA ARG A 156 10.70 -5.07 6.74
C ARG A 156 11.62 -4.67 5.60
N ASN A 157 12.59 -3.82 5.94
CA ASN A 157 13.51 -3.22 5.00
C ASN A 157 14.89 -3.84 5.14
N ILE A 158 15.49 -4.21 4.02
CA ILE A 158 16.90 -4.61 3.95
C ILE A 158 17.66 -3.59 3.12
N VAL A 159 18.77 -3.10 3.64
CA VAL A 159 19.67 -2.19 2.94
C VAL A 159 20.99 -2.91 2.70
N PHE A 160 21.37 -2.99 1.43
CA PHE A 160 22.62 -3.59 1.00
C PHE A 160 23.64 -2.54 0.56
N SER A 161 24.89 -2.81 0.90
CA SER A 161 26.07 -2.10 0.38
C SER A 161 27.25 -3.06 0.34
N SER A 162 28.18 -2.88 -0.59
CA SER A 162 29.46 -3.59 -0.57
C SER A 162 30.42 -3.07 0.50
N TRP A 163 30.19 -1.86 0.99
CA TRP A 163 31.12 -1.17 1.89
C TRP A 163 30.56 -1.11 3.30
N LYS A 164 31.24 -1.77 4.25
CA LYS A 164 30.89 -1.66 5.67
C LYS A 164 30.83 -0.20 6.14
N LYS A 165 31.75 0.64 5.68
CA LYS A 165 31.78 2.08 6.03
C LYS A 165 30.49 2.80 5.63
N THR A 166 29.93 2.50 4.46
CA THR A 166 28.65 3.05 4.01
C THR A 166 27.52 2.60 4.92
N LEU A 167 27.49 1.32 5.32
CA LEU A 167 26.51 0.83 6.29
C LEU A 167 26.66 1.44 7.67
N ASP A 168 27.89 1.68 8.14
CA ASP A 168 28.14 2.34 9.42
C ASP A 168 27.62 3.79 9.40
N LEU A 169 27.78 4.50 8.27
CA LEU A 169 27.19 5.83 8.06
C LEU A 169 25.66 5.77 8.00
N ALA A 170 25.09 4.84 7.23
CA ALA A 170 23.66 4.63 7.15
C ALA A 170 23.06 4.33 8.54
N LYS A 171 23.72 3.49 9.35
CA LYS A 171 23.31 3.19 10.72
C LYS A 171 23.26 4.43 11.60
N LYS A 172 24.27 5.30 11.50
CA LYS A 172 24.30 6.57 12.25
C LYS A 172 23.18 7.51 11.83
N LEU A 173 22.92 7.63 10.53
CA LEU A 173 21.83 8.45 9.99
C LEU A 173 20.45 7.91 10.39
N LEU A 174 20.27 6.59 10.40
CA LEU A 174 19.02 5.98 10.88
C LEU A 174 18.82 6.27 12.38
N ALA A 175 19.87 6.10 13.19
CA ALA A 175 19.81 6.39 14.61
C ALA A 175 19.53 7.87 14.92
N SER A 176 20.06 8.81 14.14
CA SER A 176 19.77 10.25 14.31
C SER A 176 18.35 10.65 13.93
N ASN A 177 17.60 9.76 13.28
CA ASN A 177 16.19 9.95 12.92
C ASN A 177 15.28 9.00 13.72
N ASP A 178 15.75 8.48 14.86
CA ASP A 178 15.01 7.54 15.73
C ASP A 178 14.58 6.23 15.04
N ILE A 179 15.30 5.81 14.00
CA ILE A 179 15.07 4.55 13.29
C ILE A 179 16.06 3.49 13.79
N ASN A 180 15.53 2.53 14.55
CA ASN A 180 16.30 1.37 14.98
C ASN A 180 16.70 0.50 13.78
N SER A 181 17.93 -0.01 13.81
CA SER A 181 18.45 -0.88 12.75
C SER A 181 19.46 -1.90 13.26
N TYR A 182 19.48 -3.07 12.63
CA TYR A 182 20.48 -4.10 12.82
C TYR A 182 21.55 -4.04 11.73
N LEU A 183 22.75 -4.56 12.00
CA LEU A 183 23.87 -4.59 11.04
C LEU A 183 24.49 -5.98 10.99
N ILE A 184 24.55 -6.57 9.79
CA ILE A 184 25.27 -7.81 9.50
C ILE A 184 26.41 -7.54 8.52
N HIS A 185 27.63 -7.94 8.91
CA HIS A 185 28.81 -7.83 8.06
C HIS A 185 29.75 -9.03 8.20
N GLY A 186 30.76 -9.10 7.33
CA GLY A 186 31.56 -10.31 7.11
C GLY A 186 32.38 -10.77 8.31
N SER A 187 32.73 -9.85 9.20
CA SER A 187 33.49 -10.16 10.41
C SER A 187 32.65 -10.63 11.60
N LEU A 188 31.30 -10.67 11.50
CA LEU A 188 30.46 -11.23 12.57
C LEU A 188 30.49 -12.75 12.54
N ALA A 189 30.49 -13.38 13.71
CA ALA A 189 30.39 -14.83 13.84
C ALA A 189 29.00 -15.34 13.39
N ILE A 190 28.93 -16.60 12.94
CA ILE A 190 27.67 -17.19 12.44
C ILE A 190 26.55 -17.15 13.51
N SER A 191 26.90 -17.40 14.78
CA SER A 191 25.97 -17.35 15.91
C SER A 191 25.38 -15.95 16.12
N GLU A 192 26.18 -14.91 16.01
CA GLU A 192 25.74 -13.51 16.14
C GLU A 192 24.80 -13.13 15.00
N ARG A 193 25.10 -13.53 13.77
CA ARG A 193 24.22 -13.30 12.61
C ARG A 193 22.86 -13.96 12.82
N ALA A 194 22.84 -15.19 13.33
CA ALA A 194 21.60 -15.91 13.61
C ALA A 194 20.76 -15.22 14.70
N LYS A 195 21.42 -14.69 15.75
CA LYS A 195 20.74 -13.91 16.80
C LYS A 195 20.10 -12.64 16.24
N ILE A 196 20.84 -11.87 15.44
CA ILE A 196 20.34 -10.66 14.80
C ILE A 196 19.14 -10.96 13.89
N LEU A 197 19.22 -12.01 13.08
CA LEU A 197 18.11 -12.42 12.21
C LEU A 197 16.87 -12.83 13.01
N LYS A 198 17.06 -13.53 14.13
CA LYS A 198 15.94 -13.90 15.02
C LYS A 198 15.26 -12.65 15.60
N GLU A 199 16.04 -11.66 16.02
CA GLU A 199 15.51 -10.39 16.53
C GLU A 199 14.82 -9.57 15.42
N PHE A 200 15.38 -9.56 14.21
CA PHE A 200 14.77 -8.91 13.05
C PHE A 200 13.43 -9.54 12.66
N HIS A 201 13.27 -10.86 12.81
CA HIS A 201 12.00 -11.55 12.54
C HIS A 201 10.97 -11.40 13.66
N SER A 202 11.36 -10.90 14.83
CA SER A 202 10.45 -10.78 15.98
C SER A 202 9.51 -9.58 15.85
N LEU A 203 8.28 -9.74 16.36
CA LEU A 203 7.33 -8.64 16.54
C LEU A 203 7.94 -7.62 17.53
N GLY A 204 7.99 -6.34 17.14
CA GLY A 204 8.65 -5.29 17.92
C GLY A 204 10.16 -5.14 17.71
N GLY A 205 10.79 -6.02 16.93
CA GLY A 205 12.17 -5.83 16.47
C GLY A 205 12.31 -4.71 15.44
N ALA A 206 13.52 -4.18 15.27
CA ALA A 206 13.80 -3.11 14.30
C ALA A 206 13.39 -3.47 12.86
N ASN A 207 12.83 -2.50 12.13
CA ASN A 207 12.32 -2.69 10.75
C ASN A 207 13.39 -2.55 9.66
N VAL A 208 14.64 -2.31 10.04
CA VAL A 208 15.74 -2.11 9.09
C VAL A 208 16.90 -3.06 9.42
N LEU A 209 17.30 -3.84 8.42
CA LEU A 209 18.50 -4.67 8.45
C LEU A 209 19.51 -4.14 7.42
N LEU A 210 20.66 -3.69 7.92
CA LEU A 210 21.80 -3.30 7.11
C LEU A 210 22.69 -4.52 6.87
N MET A 211 23.05 -4.82 5.62
CA MET A 211 23.86 -5.99 5.32
C MET A 211 24.89 -5.75 4.21
N THR A 212 26.11 -6.27 4.39
CA THR A 212 27.11 -6.21 3.32
C THR A 212 26.80 -7.19 2.18
N LEU A 213 26.94 -6.76 0.92
CA LEU A 213 26.87 -7.64 -0.25
C LEU A 213 27.97 -8.71 -0.15
N GLY A 214 27.66 -9.95 -0.54
CA GLY A 214 28.56 -11.11 -0.41
C GLY A 214 28.51 -11.85 0.94
N THR A 215 28.13 -11.18 2.04
CA THR A 215 27.93 -11.86 3.33
C THR A 215 26.64 -12.70 3.41
N GLY A 216 25.74 -12.49 2.43
CA GLY A 216 24.57 -13.33 2.15
C GLY A 216 24.88 -14.67 1.46
N GLY A 217 26.17 -14.99 1.20
CA GLY A 217 26.61 -16.29 0.68
C GLY A 217 26.44 -17.45 1.68
N VAL A 218 26.24 -17.16 2.96
CA VAL A 218 26.13 -18.14 4.04
C VAL A 218 24.67 -18.30 4.48
N GLY A 219 23.82 -18.93 3.66
CA GLY A 219 22.51 -19.48 4.08
C GLY A 219 21.55 -18.59 4.87
N LEU A 220 21.68 -17.26 4.84
CA LEU A 220 20.83 -16.35 5.63
C LEU A 220 19.42 -16.33 5.04
N ASN A 221 18.42 -16.61 5.87
CA ASN A 221 17.01 -16.58 5.49
C ASN A 221 16.46 -15.15 5.62
N LEU A 222 16.11 -14.50 4.50
CA LEU A 222 15.62 -13.12 4.46
C LEU A 222 14.16 -13.02 3.98
N ALA A 223 13.40 -14.12 4.02
CA ALA A 223 12.05 -14.24 3.47
C ALA A 223 10.99 -13.30 4.09
N ASN A 224 11.33 -12.54 5.13
CA ASN A 224 10.42 -11.58 5.75
C ASN A 224 10.56 -10.16 5.16
N ALA A 225 11.51 -9.94 4.25
CA ALA A 225 11.75 -8.62 3.67
C ALA A 225 10.68 -8.24 2.63
N THR A 226 10.13 -7.04 2.75
CA THR A 226 9.19 -6.46 1.77
C THR A 226 9.84 -5.37 0.92
N ARG A 227 10.96 -4.78 1.38
CA ARG A 227 11.72 -3.77 0.65
C ARG A 227 13.21 -4.03 0.70
N ILE A 228 13.86 -3.89 -0.44
CA ILE A 228 15.31 -4.01 -0.61
C ILE A 228 15.84 -2.71 -1.18
N TYR A 229 16.83 -2.13 -0.54
CA TYR A 229 17.54 -0.94 -0.99
C TYR A 229 18.98 -1.32 -1.34
N LEU A 230 19.39 -1.10 -2.58
CA LEU A 230 20.79 -1.24 -3.01
C LEU A 230 21.40 0.16 -3.07
N LEU A 231 22.31 0.47 -2.13
CA LEU A 231 22.91 1.79 -2.00
C LEU A 231 23.87 2.14 -3.13
N GLU A 232 24.50 1.12 -3.71
CA GLU A 232 25.36 1.28 -4.88
C GLU A 232 25.37 0.02 -5.75
N PRO A 233 25.56 0.14 -7.08
CA PRO A 233 25.60 -1.00 -7.99
C PRO A 233 26.93 -1.77 -7.92
N GLN A 234 26.89 -3.05 -8.27
CA GLN A 234 28.05 -3.95 -8.32
C GLN A 234 28.52 -4.25 -9.73
N TRP A 235 29.83 -4.33 -9.95
CA TRP A 235 30.39 -4.73 -11.24
C TRP A 235 29.98 -6.14 -11.71
N ASN A 236 29.55 -6.99 -10.79
CA ASN A 236 29.01 -8.31 -11.09
C ASN A 236 27.53 -8.36 -10.67
N PRO A 237 26.58 -8.36 -11.63
CA PRO A 237 25.14 -8.33 -11.32
C PRO A 237 24.69 -9.57 -10.55
N SER A 238 25.36 -10.72 -10.73
CA SER A 238 25.04 -11.95 -10.01
C SER A 238 25.14 -11.82 -8.49
N ILE A 239 25.98 -10.90 -7.98
CA ILE A 239 26.09 -10.66 -6.53
C ILE A 239 24.82 -9.98 -6.00
N GLU A 240 24.29 -9.01 -6.73
CA GLU A 240 23.01 -8.35 -6.39
C GLU A 240 21.86 -9.33 -6.50
N LEU A 241 21.78 -10.06 -7.62
CA LEU A 241 20.72 -11.05 -7.86
C LEU A 241 20.72 -12.15 -6.80
N GLN A 242 21.89 -12.64 -6.39
CA GLN A 242 21.98 -13.63 -5.31
C GLN A 242 21.48 -13.06 -3.99
N ALA A 243 21.82 -11.80 -3.67
CA ALA A 243 21.36 -11.14 -2.45
C ALA A 243 19.84 -10.91 -2.46
N ILE A 244 19.29 -10.42 -3.58
CA ILE A 244 17.86 -10.25 -3.80
C ILE A 244 17.13 -11.60 -3.70
N GLY A 245 17.67 -12.63 -4.34
CA GLY A 245 17.13 -14.00 -4.31
C GLY A 245 17.07 -14.64 -2.91
N ARG A 246 17.76 -14.09 -1.89
CA ARG A 246 17.58 -14.53 -0.50
C ARG A 246 16.28 -14.03 0.14
N ALA A 247 15.76 -12.91 -0.35
CA ALA A 247 14.44 -12.42 0.04
C ALA A 247 13.37 -13.13 -0.78
N PHE A 248 13.54 -13.26 -2.11
CA PHE A 248 12.61 -13.98 -2.98
C PHE A 248 12.72 -15.50 -2.79
N ARG A 249 12.11 -16.05 -1.73
CA ARG A 249 12.04 -17.50 -1.50
C ARG A 249 10.67 -18.04 -1.95
N LEU A 250 10.66 -19.27 -2.48
CA LEU A 250 9.43 -20.01 -2.78
C LEU A 250 8.55 -20.11 -1.52
N GLY A 251 7.35 -19.51 -1.56
CA GLY A 251 6.40 -19.48 -0.45
C GLY A 251 6.12 -18.10 0.15
N GLN A 252 6.79 -17.04 -0.30
CA GLN A 252 6.47 -15.66 0.09
C GLN A 252 5.35 -15.08 -0.80
N GLU A 253 4.21 -14.73 -0.19
CA GLU A 253 3.06 -14.14 -0.90
C GLU A 253 3.16 -12.61 -1.07
N GLN A 254 4.05 -11.96 -0.31
CA GLN A 254 4.19 -10.51 -0.33
C GLN A 254 5.14 -10.03 -1.44
N GLN A 255 4.70 -9.01 -2.17
CA GLN A 255 5.50 -8.37 -3.22
C GLN A 255 6.74 -7.70 -2.61
N VAL A 256 7.93 -8.11 -3.04
CA VAL A 256 9.20 -7.48 -2.64
C VAL A 256 9.54 -6.35 -3.61
N MET A 257 9.69 -5.13 -3.10
CA MET A 257 10.13 -3.98 -3.88
C MET A 257 11.64 -3.81 -3.79
N VAL A 258 12.33 -3.79 -4.93
CA VAL A 258 13.77 -3.52 -5.01
C VAL A 258 13.99 -2.10 -5.53
N ILE A 259 14.71 -1.29 -4.75
CA ILE A 259 15.08 0.09 -5.07
C ILE A 259 16.60 0.13 -5.23
N ARG A 260 17.05 0.59 -6.41
CA ARG A 260 18.47 0.72 -6.74
C ARG A 260 18.83 2.21 -6.80
N TYR A 261 19.74 2.64 -5.94
CA TYR A 261 20.30 3.97 -6.02
C TYR A 261 21.44 3.98 -7.05
N ILE A 262 21.33 4.88 -8.02
CA ILE A 262 22.30 5.07 -9.09
C ILE A 262 22.59 6.56 -9.21
N MET A 263 23.84 6.96 -9.07
CA MET A 263 24.24 8.35 -9.22
C MET A 263 24.36 8.71 -10.71
N LYS A 264 23.52 9.66 -11.17
CA LYS A 264 23.52 10.15 -12.55
C LYS A 264 24.80 10.89 -12.90
N GLU A 265 25.18 10.81 -14.17
CA GLU A 265 26.41 11.43 -14.72
C GLU A 265 27.70 10.92 -14.04
N THR A 266 27.67 9.70 -13.52
CA THR A 266 28.85 9.06 -12.92
C THR A 266 29.13 7.69 -13.52
N ILE A 267 30.25 7.10 -13.10
CA ILE A 267 30.68 5.76 -13.50
C ILE A 267 29.62 4.69 -13.17
N GLU A 268 28.76 4.92 -12.17
CA GLU A 268 27.67 4.02 -11.81
C GLU A 268 26.65 3.91 -12.94
N ASP A 269 26.15 5.06 -13.42
CA ASP A 269 25.14 5.15 -14.49
C ASP A 269 25.72 4.75 -15.85
N THR A 270 26.96 5.16 -16.15
CA THR A 270 27.56 4.93 -17.47
C THR A 270 28.22 3.56 -17.58
N ASN A 271 29.18 3.25 -16.72
CA ASN A 271 30.06 2.10 -16.94
C ASN A 271 29.57 0.84 -16.21
N VAL A 272 29.11 0.98 -14.97
CA VAL A 272 28.71 -0.17 -14.15
C VAL A 272 27.44 -0.79 -14.73
N LEU A 273 26.40 0.00 -14.98
CA LEU A 273 25.14 -0.52 -15.56
C LEU A 273 25.34 -1.16 -16.94
N GLN A 274 26.04 -0.51 -17.87
CA GLN A 274 26.34 -1.10 -19.19
C GLN A 274 27.09 -2.44 -19.07
N ARG A 275 28.01 -2.55 -18.11
CA ARG A 275 28.78 -3.78 -17.90
C ARG A 275 27.95 -4.87 -17.24
N GLN A 276 27.04 -4.52 -16.35
CA GLN A 276 26.06 -5.46 -15.81
C GLN A 276 25.17 -6.00 -16.92
N GLU A 277 24.61 -5.11 -17.74
CA GLU A 277 23.71 -5.45 -18.84
C GLU A 277 24.41 -6.39 -19.84
N ARG A 278 25.65 -6.06 -20.22
CA ARG A 278 26.47 -6.95 -21.07
C ARG A 278 26.74 -8.30 -20.42
N LYS A 279 27.00 -8.36 -19.11
CA LYS A 279 27.24 -9.63 -18.41
C LYS A 279 25.99 -10.49 -18.30
N LEU A 280 24.82 -9.89 -18.09
CA LEU A 280 23.54 -10.59 -18.08
C LEU A 280 23.23 -11.14 -19.48
N GLN A 281 23.37 -10.32 -20.52
CA GLN A 281 23.20 -10.75 -21.92
C GLN A 281 24.14 -11.89 -22.31
N LEU A 282 25.40 -11.85 -21.87
CA LEU A 282 26.36 -12.92 -22.13
C LEU A 282 26.05 -14.20 -21.35
N ALA A 283 25.45 -14.07 -20.16
CA ALA A 283 25.00 -15.21 -19.37
C ALA A 283 23.75 -15.87 -19.98
N ASP A 284 22.88 -15.11 -20.63
CA ASP A 284 21.68 -15.60 -21.32
C ASP A 284 21.94 -16.18 -22.72
N GLY A 285 23.12 -15.93 -23.30
CA GLY A 285 23.63 -16.66 -24.47
C GLY A 285 23.83 -15.80 -25.72
N GLY A 286 24.91 -16.07 -26.45
CA GLY A 286 25.10 -15.51 -27.79
C GLY A 286 23.90 -15.79 -28.70
N PHE A 287 23.52 -14.79 -29.51
CA PHE A 287 22.35 -14.71 -30.41
C PHE A 287 21.00 -14.31 -29.74
N LEU A 288 20.70 -13.01 -29.71
CA LEU A 288 19.74 -12.31 -30.59
C LEU A 288 19.53 -10.85 -30.13
N GLN A 289 18.90 -10.05 -30.99
CA GLN A 289 18.95 -8.58 -31.08
C GLN A 289 18.36 -7.81 -29.87
N LYS A 290 18.87 -6.58 -29.70
CA LYS A 290 18.53 -5.57 -28.69
C LYS A 290 17.03 -5.49 -28.33
N PRO A 291 16.65 -5.42 -27.04
CA PRO A 291 15.34 -4.93 -26.64
C PRO A 291 15.37 -3.40 -26.47
N GLN A 292 14.33 -2.75 -27.00
CA GLN A 292 13.97 -1.37 -26.70
C GLN A 292 13.25 -1.29 -25.33
N SER A 293 13.56 -0.20 -24.61
CA SER A 293 12.83 0.45 -23.51
C SER A 293 11.77 -0.36 -22.75
N PHE A 294 12.11 -0.69 -21.50
CA PHE A 294 11.22 -1.26 -20.51
C PHE A 294 10.28 -0.24 -19.88
N SER A 295 8.97 -0.48 -20.02
CA SER A 295 8.01 -0.19 -18.98
C SER A 295 6.89 -1.23 -18.96
N SER A 296 6.64 -1.72 -17.74
CA SER A 296 5.40 -2.30 -17.20
C SER A 296 4.89 -3.61 -17.80
N GLU A 297 4.48 -4.62 -17.04
CA GLU A 297 4.26 -4.74 -15.60
C GLU A 297 4.06 -6.25 -15.35
N ARG A 298 4.77 -6.81 -14.37
CA ARG A 298 4.46 -8.09 -13.69
C ARG A 298 4.74 -9.43 -14.40
N ALA A 299 5.19 -9.52 -15.65
CA ALA A 299 5.42 -10.81 -16.33
C ALA A 299 6.85 -11.40 -16.24
N GLU A 300 7.88 -10.61 -15.96
CA GLU A 300 9.30 -11.05 -15.96
C GLU A 300 9.82 -11.52 -14.60
N ALA A 301 9.02 -11.40 -13.54
CA ALA A 301 9.47 -11.56 -12.17
C ALA A 301 10.00 -12.98 -11.81
N ILE A 302 9.90 -13.97 -12.70
CA ILE A 302 10.30 -15.37 -12.42
C ILE A 302 11.04 -16.08 -13.57
N SER A 303 10.95 -15.67 -14.85
CA SER A 303 11.60 -16.43 -15.95
C SER A 303 13.14 -16.42 -15.89
N GLU A 304 13.74 -15.32 -15.42
CA GLU A 304 15.20 -15.11 -15.40
C GLU A 304 15.94 -15.77 -14.22
N ILE A 305 15.24 -16.29 -13.21
CA ILE A 305 15.91 -16.77 -11.99
C ILE A 305 16.66 -18.11 -12.22
N PHE A 306 16.31 -18.93 -13.23
CA PHE A 306 17.00 -20.22 -13.51
C PHE A 306 17.08 -20.75 -14.96
N GLY A 307 16.76 -19.96 -16.00
CA GLY A 307 17.14 -20.29 -17.40
C GLY A 307 16.53 -21.56 -18.04
N VAL A 308 15.23 -21.58 -18.34
CA VAL A 308 14.63 -22.40 -19.42
C VAL A 308 13.46 -21.64 -20.06
N ASN A 309 13.53 -21.44 -21.39
CA ASN A 309 12.54 -20.78 -22.26
C ASN A 309 11.51 -21.80 -22.80
N LEU A 310 10.48 -21.37 -23.58
CA LEU A 310 9.48 -22.10 -24.42
C LEU A 310 8.04 -21.72 -23.99
N ARG A 311 7.07 -21.25 -24.80
CA ARG A 311 6.76 -21.05 -26.24
C ARG A 311 5.44 -20.23 -26.25
N ASN A 312 4.96 -19.51 -27.26
CA ASN A 312 5.28 -19.21 -28.66
C ASN A 312 4.71 -17.81 -28.91
#